data_AF-A0A3R8VV88-F1
#
_entry.id   AF-A0A3R8VV88-F1
#
_cell.length_a   1.000
_cell.length_b   1.000
_cell.length_c   1.000
_cell.angle_alpha   90.00
_cell.angle_beta   90.00
_cell.angle_gamma   90.00
#
_symmetry.space_group_name_H-M   'P 1'
#
loop_
_entity.id
_entity.type
_entity.pdbx_description
1 polymer ?
#
loop_
_entity_poly.entity_id
_entity_poly.type
_entity_poly.pdbx_seq_one_letter_code
_entity_poly.pdbx_strand_id
1 'polypeptide(L)' 'MTLDQITMPDAVRSQVSSILIEIAEAEGVLELSRLGGISEGFCMGLGCCGAMAAADVDALEMLFTQAIGRRMADLRHA' A
#
# COMPACT_ATOMS: atom_id res chain seq x y z
N MET A 1 7.32 8.23 5.00
CA MET A 1 7.63 8.39 3.56
C MET A 1 6.39 8.87 2.84
N THR A 2 6.51 9.50 1.67
CA THR A 2 5.37 9.99 0.88
C THR A 2 5.38 9.37 -0.50
N LEU A 3 4.20 9.27 -1.12
CA LEU A 3 4.02 8.67 -2.45
C LEU A 3 4.79 9.42 -3.56
N ASP A 4 5.06 10.72 -3.36
CA ASP A 4 5.79 11.56 -4.33
C ASP A 4 7.29 11.25 -4.38
N GLN A 5 7.79 10.48 -3.41
CA GLN A 5 9.21 10.08 -3.35
C GLN A 5 9.48 8.77 -4.11
N ILE A 6 8.46 8.13 -4.66
CA ILE A 6 8.56 6.83 -5.35
C ILE A 6 8.31 7.05 -6.84
N THR A 7 9.25 6.57 -7.67
CA THR A 7 9.15 6.68 -9.12
C THR A 7 8.26 5.57 -9.64
N MET A 8 7.12 5.91 -10.24
CA MET A 8 6.19 4.93 -10.79
C MET A 8 5.37 5.50 -11.95
N PRO A 9 4.87 4.66 -12.86
CA PRO A 9 3.92 5.06 -13.89
C PRO A 9 2.62 5.63 -13.29
N ASP A 10 1.97 6.55 -13.99
CA ASP A 10 0.72 7.18 -13.51
C ASP A 10 -0.40 6.18 -13.22
N ALA A 11 -0.51 5.13 -14.04
CA ALA A 11 -1.47 4.06 -13.83
C ALA A 11 -1.24 3.34 -12.49
N VAL A 12 0.03 3.11 -12.13
CA VAL A 12 0.41 2.52 -10.84
C VAL A 12 0.12 3.51 -9.71
N ARG A 13 0.47 4.79 -9.88
CA ARG A 13 0.19 5.85 -8.90
C ARG A 13 -1.29 5.95 -8.55
N SER A 14 -2.17 5.88 -9.55
CA SER A 14 -3.61 5.91 -9.34
C SER A 14 -4.10 4.71 -8.51
N GLN A 15 -3.59 3.51 -8.80
CA GLN A 15 -3.99 2.30 -8.07
C GLN A 15 -3.44 2.31 -6.64
N VAL A 16 -2.18 2.69 -6.45
CA VAL A 16 -1.59 2.86 -5.11
C VAL A 16 -2.39 3.86 -4.28
N SER A 17 -2.78 4.98 -4.86
CA SER A 17 -3.58 5.99 -4.17
C SER A 17 -4.94 5.44 -3.73
N SER A 18 -5.61 4.67 -4.59
CA SER A 18 -6.87 4.00 -4.25
C SER A 18 -6.71 3.06 -3.06
N ILE A 19 -5.68 2.19 -3.10
CA ILE A 19 -5.41 1.24 -2.02
C ILE A 19 -5.11 1.97 -0.70
N LEU A 20 -4.35 3.06 -0.74
CA LEU A 20 -4.05 3.86 0.46
C LEU A 20 -5.30 4.53 1.05
N ILE A 21 -6.24 4.98 0.20
CA ILE A 21 -7.53 5.53 0.64
C ILE A 21 -8.35 4.43 1.31
N GLU A 22 -8.48 3.25 0.67
CA GLU A 22 -9.19 2.12 1.26
C GLU A 22 -8.60 1.70 2.62
N ILE A 23 -7.26 1.68 2.74
CA ILE A 23 -6.58 1.43 4.03
C ILE A 23 -6.95 2.49 5.07
N ALA A 24 -6.97 3.76 4.70
CA ALA A 24 -7.30 4.85 5.63
C ALA A 24 -8.75 4.79 6.11
N GLU A 25 -9.66 4.32 5.26
CA GLU A 25 -11.10 4.27 5.53
C GLU A 25 -11.56 2.96 6.20
N ALA A 26 -10.76 1.89 6.11
CA ALA A 26 -11.11 0.56 6.62
C ALA A 26 -11.66 0.58 8.06
N GLU A 27 -12.87 0.07 8.28
CA GLU A 27 -13.58 0.21 9.56
C GLU A 27 -13.26 -0.91 10.56
N GLY A 28 -12.59 -1.97 10.11
CA GLY A 28 -12.33 -3.14 10.94
C GLY A 28 -11.04 -3.86 10.60
N VAL A 29 -10.57 -4.63 11.59
CA VAL A 29 -9.32 -5.42 11.49
C VAL A 29 -9.37 -6.44 10.36
N LEU A 30 -10.54 -7.04 10.12
CA LEU A 30 -10.73 -8.01 9.03
C LEU A 30 -10.56 -7.37 7.65
N GLU A 31 -11.15 -6.20 7.44
CA GLU A 31 -11.02 -5.44 6.21
C GLU A 31 -9.57 -4.99 5.99
N LEU A 32 -8.93 -4.51 7.06
CA LEU A 32 -7.54 -4.09 7.03
C LEU A 32 -6.60 -5.27 6.71
N SER A 33 -6.90 -6.47 7.20
CA SER A 33 -6.17 -7.70 6.83
C SER A 33 -6.33 -8.05 5.35
N ARG A 34 -7.53 -7.88 4.78
CA ARG A 34 -7.77 -8.08 3.34
C ARG A 34 -6.94 -7.09 2.51
N LEU A 35 -6.95 -5.81 2.91
CA LEU A 35 -6.19 -4.76 2.25
C LEU A 35 -4.67 -4.98 2.34
N GLY A 36 -4.20 -5.54 3.46
CA GLY A 36 -2.82 -6.02 3.59
C GLY A 36 -2.44 -7.02 2.50
N GLY A 37 -3.23 -8.07 2.32
CA GLY A 37 -3.00 -9.05 1.26
C GLY A 37 -3.08 -8.46 -0.15
N ILE A 38 -3.99 -7.51 -0.39
CA ILE A 38 -4.09 -6.80 -1.68
C ILE A 38 -2.83 -5.98 -1.96
N SER A 39 -2.36 -5.21 -0.98
CA SER A 39 -1.17 -4.37 -1.13
C SER A 39 0.10 -5.19 -1.37
N GLU A 40 0.25 -6.33 -0.68
CA GLU A 40 1.37 -7.26 -0.87
C GLU A 40 1.32 -7.91 -2.25
N GLY A 41 0.17 -8.44 -2.65
CA GLY A 41 -0.01 -9.03 -3.99
C GLY A 41 0.22 -8.03 -5.12
N PHE A 42 -0.15 -6.77 -4.90
CA PHE A 42 0.10 -5.69 -5.84
C PHE A 42 1.60 -5.42 -6.04
N CYS A 43 2.36 -5.24 -4.94
CA CYS A 43 3.81 -5.05 -5.01
C CYS A 43 4.53 -6.24 -5.65
N MET A 44 4.13 -7.46 -5.28
CA MET A 44 4.65 -8.68 -5.89
C MET A 44 4.39 -8.70 -7.40
N GLY A 45 3.18 -8.34 -7.83
CA GLY A 45 2.82 -8.23 -9.25
C GLY A 45 3.69 -7.22 -10.00
N LEU A 46 3.93 -6.04 -9.42
CA LEU A 46 4.82 -5.01 -9.99
C LEU A 46 6.26 -5.51 -10.14
N GLY A 47 6.78 -6.20 -9.12
CA GLY A 47 8.11 -6.80 -9.15
C GLY A 47 8.22 -7.89 -10.23
N CYS A 48 7.22 -8.77 -10.34
CA CYS A 48 7.21 -9.84 -11.34
C CYS A 48 7.13 -9.33 -12.78
N CYS A 49 6.36 -8.28 -13.05
CA CYS A 49 6.20 -7.74 -14.41
C CYS A 49 7.28 -6.70 -14.77
N GLY A 50 8.15 -6.31 -13.83
CA GLY A 50 9.21 -5.33 -14.05
C GLY A 50 8.67 -3.92 -14.33
N ALA A 51 7.48 -3.58 -13.80
CA ALA A 51 6.85 -2.28 -14.03
C ALA A 51 7.57 -1.11 -13.34
N MET A 52 8.39 -1.41 -12.34
CA MET A 52 9.13 -0.45 -11.52
C MET A 52 10.51 -1.01 -11.14
N ALA A 53 11.43 -0.15 -10.73
CA ALA A 53 12.69 -0.59 -10.16
C ALA A 53 12.46 -1.28 -8.81
N ALA A 54 13.26 -2.30 -8.48
CA ALA A 54 13.13 -3.05 -7.23
C ALA A 54 13.12 -2.13 -5.99
N ALA A 55 14.00 -1.12 -5.97
CA ALA A 55 14.05 -0.15 -4.87
C ALA A 55 12.76 0.67 -4.71
N ASP A 56 12.07 1.00 -5.82
CA ASP A 56 10.79 1.70 -5.77
C ASP A 56 9.65 0.76 -5.32
N VAL A 57 9.72 -0.54 -5.66
CA VAL A 57 8.78 -1.56 -5.15
C VAL A 57 8.96 -1.76 -3.64
N ASP A 58 10.20 -1.89 -3.16
CA ASP A 58 10.52 -2.00 -1.73
C ASP A 58 10.02 -0.77 -0.96
N ALA A 59 10.22 0.43 -1.51
CA ALA A 59 9.68 1.65 -0.94
C ALA A 59 8.14 1.61 -0.89
N LEU A 60 7.48 1.13 -1.95
CA LEU A 60 6.03 1.01 -1.97
C LEU A 60 5.50 0.03 -0.91
N GLU A 61 6.15 -1.12 -0.73
CA GLU A 61 5.82 -2.08 0.34
C GLU A 61 5.95 -1.46 1.73
N MET A 62 7.02 -0.70 1.97
CA MET A 62 7.19 0.04 3.22
C MET A 62 6.09 1.07 3.45
N LEU A 63 5.65 1.76 2.39
CA LEU A 63 4.57 2.74 2.47
C LEU A 63 3.24 2.09 2.87
N PHE A 64 2.88 0.97 2.23
CA PHE A 64 1.67 0.22 2.59
C PHE A 64 1.74 -0.32 4.01
N THR A 65 2.88 -0.90 4.40
CA THR A 65 3.09 -1.39 5.77
C THR A 65 2.88 -0.28 6.81
N GLN A 66 3.41 0.92 6.55
CA GLN A 66 3.21 2.09 7.43
C GLN A 66 1.74 2.51 7.50
N ALA A 67 1.04 2.56 6.37
CA ALA A 67 -0.38 2.92 6.31
C ALA A 67 -1.26 1.94 7.10
N ILE A 68 -1.05 0.63 6.88
CA ILE A 68 -1.76 -0.44 7.59
C ILE A 68 -1.45 -0.38 9.09
N GLY A 69 -0.17 -0.25 9.46
CA GLY A 69 0.23 -0.16 10.86
C GLY A 69 -0.41 1.01 11.58
N ARG A 70 -0.49 2.18 10.93
CA ARG A 70 -1.16 3.36 11.46
C ARG A 70 -2.66 3.11 11.64
N ARG A 71 -3.35 2.60 10.62
CA ARG A 71 -4.79 2.33 10.73
C ARG A 71 -5.10 1.27 11.79
N MET A 72 -4.28 0.22 11.87
CA MET A 72 -4.43 -0.82 12.88
C MET A 72 -4.28 -0.27 14.31
N ALA A 73 -3.39 0.71 14.51
CA ALA A 73 -3.27 1.41 15.78
C ALA A 73 -4.53 2.23 16.07
N ASP A 74 -5.03 2.98 15.09
CA ASP A 74 -6.25 3.79 15.25
C ASP A 74 -7.47 2.90 15.60
N LEU A 75 -7.65 1.77 14.92
CA LEU A 75 -8.74 0.82 15.17
C LEU A 75 -8.66 0.14 16.54
N ARG A 76 -7.47 0.03 17.13
CA ARG A 76 -7.29 -0.54 18.48
C ARG A 76 -7.74 0.43 19.57
N HIS A 77 -7.76 1.72 19.26
CA HIS A 77 -8.11 2.81 20.18
C HIS A 77 -9.51 3.38 19.93
N ALA A 78 -10.24 2.90 18.93
CA ALA A 78 -11.62 3.24 18.61
C ALA A 78 -12.62 2.39 19.41
#